data_AF-A0A946WVL9-F1
#
_entry.id   AF-A0A946WVL9-F1
#
_cell.length_a   1.000
_cell.length_b   1.000
_cell.length_c   1.000
_cell.angle_alpha   90.00
_cell.angle_beta   90.00
_cell.angle_gamma   90.00
#
_symmetry.space_group_name_H-M   'P 1'
#
loop_
_entity.id
_entity.type
_entity.pdbx_description
1 polymer ?
#
loop_
_entity_poly.entity_id
_entity_poly.type
_entity_poly.pdbx_seq_one_letter_code
_entity_poly.pdbx_strand_id
1 'polypeptide(L)' 'MLEFCKSVLSKVSFDRALFAKELKKSVRWLKKSEIQNLKDWCLNRYGEVYGDVIISTFSNQALIA' A
#
# COMPACT_ATOMS: atom_id res chain seq x y z
N MET A 1 -2.25 12.80 3.22
CA MET A 1 -2.74 12.02 2.05
C MET A 1 -2.99 10.55 2.42
N LEU A 2 -2.42 10.10 3.54
CA LEU A 2 -2.52 8.74 4.06
C LEU A 2 -3.95 8.21 4.19
N GLU A 3 -4.86 8.94 4.85
CA GLU A 3 -6.24 8.47 5.08
C GLU A 3 -7.04 8.26 3.79
N PHE A 4 -6.80 9.10 2.77
CA PHE A 4 -7.38 8.90 1.44
C PHE A 4 -6.88 7.59 0.81
N CYS A 5 -5.57 7.34 0.87
CA CYS A 5 -4.97 6.11 0.34
C CYS A 5 -5.55 4.86 1.04
N LYS A 6 -5.68 4.89 2.38
CA LYS A 6 -6.32 3.80 3.15
C LYS A 6 -7.77 3.57 2.72
N SER A 7 -8.54 4.63 2.49
CA SER A 7 -9.94 4.54 2.03
C SER A 7 -10.03 3.89 0.64
N VAL A 8 -9.18 4.31 -0.30
CA VAL A 8 -9.12 3.71 -1.64
C VAL A 8 -8.73 2.24 -1.56
N LEU A 9 -7.65 1.91 -0.85
CA LEU A 9 -7.18 0.53 -0.68
C LEU A 9 -8.24 -0.37 -0.05
N SER A 10 -9.01 0.14 0.90
CA SER A 10 -10.13 -0.60 1.50
C SER A 10 -11.25 -0.88 0.51
N LYS A 11 -11.53 0.05 -0.40
CA LYS A 11 -12.55 -0.14 -1.44
C LYS A 11 -12.12 -1.14 -2.49
N VAL A 12 -10.83 -1.21 -2.80
CA VAL A 12 -10.31 -2.10 -3.86
C VAL A 12 -9.74 -3.42 -3.34
N SER A 13 -9.79 -3.67 -2.03
CA SER A 13 -9.16 -4.87 -1.43
C SER A 13 -9.82 -6.20 -1.81
N PHE A 14 -10.99 -6.16 -2.45
CA PHE A 14 -11.64 -7.36 -2.99
C PHE A 14 -10.94 -7.92 -4.24
N ASP A 15 -10.13 -7.11 -4.93
CA ASP A 15 -9.40 -7.51 -6.13
C ASP A 15 -7.89 -7.32 -5.94
N ARG A 16 -7.14 -8.40 -6.04
CA ARG A 16 -5.70 -8.42 -5.81
C ARG A 16 -4.93 -7.50 -6.76
N ALA A 17 -5.30 -7.50 -8.05
CA ALA A 17 -4.60 -6.71 -9.06
C ALA A 17 -4.88 -5.22 -8.89
N LEU A 18 -6.12 -4.86 -8.56
CA LEU A 18 -6.53 -3.49 -8.29
C LEU A 18 -5.90 -2.98 -6.99
N PHE A 19 -5.89 -3.79 -5.92
CA PHE A 19 -5.19 -3.47 -4.68
C PHE A 19 -3.70 -3.19 -4.93
N ALA A 20 -3.00 -4.06 -5.66
CA ALA A 20 -1.60 -3.87 -6.00
C ALA A 20 -1.36 -2.57 -6.80
N LYS A 21 -2.25 -2.25 -7.75
CA LYS A 21 -2.17 -1.03 -8.56
C LYS A 21 -2.35 0.23 -7.73
N GLU A 22 -3.37 0.29 -6.87
CA GLU A 22 -3.65 1.44 -6.03
C GLU A 22 -2.63 1.58 -4.88
N LEU A 23 -2.06 0.47 -4.40
CA LEU A 23 -0.99 0.49 -3.39
C LEU A 23 0.27 1.17 -3.95
N LYS A 24 0.67 0.82 -5.18
CA LYS A 24 1.80 1.47 -5.88
C LYS A 24 1.56 2.97 -6.08
N LYS A 25 0.34 3.38 -6.43
CA LYS A 25 0.00 4.82 -6.54
C LYS A 25 0.07 5.51 -5.18
N SER A 26 -0.45 4.87 -4.14
CA SER A 26 -0.43 5.40 -2.78
C SER A 26 0.99 5.67 -2.31
N VAL A 27 1.93 4.75 -2.55
CA VAL A 27 3.36 4.95 -2.20
C VAL A 27 3.94 6.17 -2.91
N ARG A 28 3.58 6.43 -4.17
CA ARG A 28 4.06 7.59 -4.93
C ARG A 28 3.47 8.93 -4.47
N TRP A 29 2.27 8.92 -3.90
CA TRP A 29 1.59 10.14 -3.45
C TRP A 29 1.93 10.53 -2.01
N LEU A 30 2.43 9.59 -1.22
CA LEU A 30 2.73 9.81 0.19
C LEU A 30 4.13 10.36 0.39
N LYS A 31 4.27 11.18 1.44
CA LYS A 31 5.58 11.62 1.92
C LYS A 31 6.27 10.43 2.58
N LYS A 32 7.62 10.45 2.61
CA LYS A 32 8.43 9.41 3.28
C LYS A 32 7.98 9.13 4.73
N SER A 33 7.54 10.16 5.46
CA SER A 33 6.99 10.03 6.82
C SER A 33 5.65 9.29 6.90
N GLU A 34 4.85 9.27 5.84
CA GLU A 34 3.56 8.56 5.77
C GLU A 34 3.71 7.13 5.21
N ILE A 35 4.75 6.84 4.43
CA ILE A 35 4.95 5.54 3.76
C ILE A 35 5.03 4.39 4.77
N GLN A 36 5.78 4.56 5.87
CA GLN A 36 5.90 3.53 6.91
C GLN A 36 4.54 3.25 7.57
N ASN A 37 3.79 4.30 7.90
CA ASN A 37 2.45 4.18 8.46
C ASN A 37 1.47 3.46 7.51
N LEU A 38 1.60 3.68 6.19
CA LEU A 38 0.79 2.95 5.21
C LEU A 38 1.17 1.47 5.17
N LYS A 39 2.46 1.14 5.19
CA LYS A 39 2.97 -0.23 5.17
C LYS A 39 2.44 -1.03 6.35
N ASP A 40 2.59 -0.50 7.56
CA ASP A 40 2.17 -1.19 8.79
C ASP A 40 0.66 -1.40 8.81
N TRP A 41 -0.11 -0.39 8.35
CA TRP A 41 -1.55 -0.52 8.22
C TRP A 41 -1.95 -1.59 7.19
N CYS A 42 -1.28 -1.67 6.04
CA CYS A 42 -1.56 -2.68 5.02
C CYS A 42 -1.22 -4.09 5.54
N LEU A 43 -0.08 -4.28 6.20
CA LEU A 43 0.31 -5.57 6.77
C LEU A 43 -0.67 -6.02 7.86
N ASN A 44 -1.08 -5.11 8.75
CA ASN A 44 -2.02 -5.43 9.81
C ASN A 44 -3.42 -5.84 9.27
N ARG A 45 -3.88 -5.21 8.18
CA ARG A 45 -5.25 -5.42 7.68
C ARG A 45 -5.36 -6.46 6.56
N TYR A 46 -4.31 -6.61 5.76
CA TYR A 46 -4.32 -7.42 4.54
C TYR A 46 -3.10 -8.36 4.45
N GLY A 47 -2.27 -8.45 5.48
CA GLY A 47 -1.04 -9.25 5.47
C GLY A 47 -1.26 -10.74 5.21
N GLU A 48 -2.34 -11.32 5.75
CA GLU A 48 -2.68 -12.73 5.52
C GLU A 48 -2.97 -13.05 4.04
N VAL A 49 -3.56 -12.11 3.29
CA VAL A 49 -4.02 -12.36 1.91
C VAL A 49 -3.05 -11.77 0.88
N TYR A 50 -2.46 -10.61 1.18
CA TYR A 50 -1.66 -9.80 0.26
C TYR A 50 -0.26 -9.48 0.79
N GLY A 51 0.24 -10.22 1.78
CA GLY A 51 1.54 -9.97 2.40
C GLY A 51 2.69 -9.88 1.38
N ASP A 52 2.71 -10.76 0.39
CA ASP A 52 3.71 -10.76 -0.68
C ASP A 52 3.63 -9.52 -1.57
N VAL A 53 2.42 -9.08 -1.94
CA VAL A 53 2.19 -7.85 -2.72
C VAL A 53 2.64 -6.62 -1.94
N ILE A 54 2.32 -6.58 -0.64
CA ILE A 54 2.67 -5.49 0.25
C ILE A 54 4.19 -5.42 0.38
N ILE A 55 4.85 -6.50 0.79
CA ILE A 55 6.31 -6.55 0.97
C ILE A 55 7.02 -6.17 -0.33
N SER A 56 6.64 -6.77 -1.47
CA SER A 56 7.24 -6.48 -2.77
C SER A 56 7.12 -5.00 -3.17
N THR A 57 5.97 -4.36 -2.89
CA THR A 57 5.76 -2.94 -3.19
C THR A 57 6.68 -2.04 -2.35
N PHE A 58 6.82 -2.31 -1.05
CA PHE A 58 7.64 -1.50 -0.15
C PHE A 58 9.13 -1.87 -0.16
N SER A 59 9.53 -3.00 -0.74
CA SER A 59 10.93 -3.35 -0.98
C SER A 59 11.50 -2.74 -2.27
N ASN A 60 10.63 -2.28 -3.19
CA ASN A 60 11.09 -1.69 -4.44
C ASN A 60 11.48 -0.21 -4.25
N GLN A 61 12.79 0.01 -4.15
CA GLN A 61 13.38 1.32 -3.90
C GLN A 61 13.09 2.35 -5.01
N ALA A 62 12.79 1.90 -6.24
CA ALA A 62 12.39 2.78 -7.35
C ALA A 62 10.97 3.35 -7.19
N LEU A 63 10.17 2.85 -6.25
CA LEU A 63 8.86 3.42 -5.90
C LEU A 63 8.92 4.41 -4.73
N ILE A 64 10.03 4.45 -3.99
CA ILE A 64 10.18 5.16 -2.70
C ILE A 64 11.23 6.30 -2.81
N ALA A 65 11.99 6.33 -3.90
CA ALA A 65 13.03 7.33 -4.20
C ALA A 65 12.43 8.68 -4.59
#